data_AF-A0AAD0GUP9-F1
#
_entry.id   AF-A0AAD0GUP9-F1
#
_cell.length_a   1.000
_cell.length_b   1.000
_cell.length_c   1.000
_cell.angle_alpha   90.00
_cell.angle_beta   90.00
_cell.angle_gamma   90.00
#
_symmetry.space_group_name_H-M   'P 1'
#
loop_
_entity.id
_entity.type
_entity.pdbx_description
1 polymer ?
#
loop_
_entity_poly.entity_id
_entity_poly.type
_entity_poly.pdbx_seq_one_letter_code
_entity_poly.pdbx_strand_id
1 'polypeptide(L)'
;MGNVCFRPSRSHVSREFSQSEFSATSPVRTSERPSDASLDAGLESSSACHRSGLRGPAKHSMLSLEEIGLVGAARWPDDAPGLNISNKSNTQENKRYCESLYQAARIAGGSIASGRVTSFDGLWRNATKWRLSRILSGDASKIDFATIRMPNTRFVTSLSRPYHSVIERVRNHSDANSEIYEGEYLGGIETKVYRQHGTISSTTIPMTVVSAVADDDDIHERLKSLPKNERRHLKDLMAASHPNMITHTDAVYLPMIKDHLESLYLQAIDPSLEQHEALELIARIHWWAASAAPDRRGSAAKAEFAARSIAFAHGIELPPFEHGAVPDIEAMLRSEEQFVEDYPNLFERSPQ
;
A
#
# COMPACT_ATOMS: atom_id res chain seq x y z
N MET A 1 -26.50 -0.85 20.02
CA MET A 1 -25.46 0.01 20.65
C MET A 1 -24.47 -0.89 21.35
N GLY A 2 -23.19 -0.82 20.98
CA GLY A 2 -22.13 -1.66 21.57
C GLY A 2 -21.03 -1.95 20.55
N ASN A 3 -19.95 -1.17 20.62
CA ASN A 3 -18.72 -1.34 19.86
C ASN A 3 -18.06 -2.70 20.14
N VAL A 4 -17.66 -3.42 19.10
CA VAL A 4 -16.75 -4.57 19.22
C VAL A 4 -15.44 -4.21 18.50
N CYS A 5 -14.51 -3.67 19.28
CA CYS A 5 -13.09 -3.59 18.92
C CYS A 5 -12.47 -4.98 18.98
N PHE A 6 -12.01 -5.51 17.85
CA PHE A 6 -11.16 -6.70 17.84
C PHE A 6 -9.70 -6.30 18.12
N ARG A 7 -9.18 -6.77 19.27
CA ARG A 7 -7.76 -6.75 19.62
C ARG A 7 -7.04 -7.93 18.95
N PRO A 8 -5.81 -7.77 18.41
CA PRO A 8 -4.92 -8.90 18.15
C PRO A 8 -4.20 -9.37 19.42
N SER A 9 -3.90 -10.67 19.46
CA SER A 9 -3.26 -11.37 20.58
C SER A 9 -1.77 -11.03 20.73
N ARG A 10 -1.30 -11.07 21.98
CA ARG A 10 0.08 -10.81 22.41
C ARG A 10 0.97 -12.02 22.10
N SER A 11 2.11 -11.81 21.46
CA SER A 11 3.27 -12.69 21.59
C SER A 11 4.14 -12.19 22.75
N HIS A 12 4.42 -13.09 23.70
CA HIS A 12 5.31 -12.82 24.83
C HIS A 12 6.76 -12.89 24.34
N VAL A 13 7.50 -11.78 24.49
CA VAL A 13 8.97 -11.79 24.51
C VAL A 13 9.38 -11.47 25.94
N SER A 14 9.92 -12.47 26.63
CA SER A 14 10.53 -12.31 27.95
C SER A 14 11.86 -11.57 27.80
N ARG A 15 12.00 -10.41 28.43
CA ARG A 15 13.30 -9.80 28.74
C ARG A 15 13.26 -9.28 30.16
N GLU A 16 14.00 -9.96 31.02
CA GLU A 16 14.44 -9.47 32.32
C GLU A 16 15.36 -8.26 32.09
N PHE A 17 15.08 -7.13 32.72
CA PHE A 17 16.10 -6.13 33.03
C PHE A 17 15.79 -5.46 34.36
N SER A 18 16.84 -5.43 35.17
CA SER A 18 16.87 -5.08 36.58
C SER A 18 16.60 -3.60 36.84
N GLN A 19 16.09 -3.35 38.04
CA GLN A 19 15.79 -2.05 38.63
C GLN A 19 17.06 -1.20 38.82
N SER A 20 16.96 0.10 38.56
CA SER A 20 17.64 1.11 39.37
C SER A 20 16.86 2.43 39.34
N GLU A 21 16.69 2.96 40.54
CA GLU A 21 15.99 4.16 40.96
C GLU A 21 16.49 5.43 40.25
N PHE A 22 15.62 6.45 40.10
CA PHE A 22 15.84 7.76 40.71
C PHE A 22 14.56 8.60 40.67
N SER A 23 14.20 9.09 41.85
CA SER A 23 13.08 9.96 42.18
C SER A 23 13.51 11.43 42.12
N ALA A 24 12.61 12.35 41.74
CA ALA A 24 12.33 13.62 42.44
C ALA A 24 11.69 14.70 41.53
N THR A 25 10.42 15.01 41.84
CA THR A 25 9.80 16.34 42.05
C THR A 25 9.97 17.52 41.06
N SER A 26 8.79 17.98 40.59
CA SER A 26 8.27 19.29 40.12
C SER A 26 8.90 20.57 40.75
N PRO A 27 8.64 21.85 40.31
CA PRO A 27 7.42 22.34 39.63
C PRO A 27 7.51 23.53 38.64
N VAL A 28 6.32 23.85 38.10
CA VAL A 28 5.79 25.02 37.37
C VAL A 28 6.36 26.39 37.77
N ARG A 29 6.64 27.26 36.78
CA ARG A 29 6.35 28.70 36.86
C ARG A 29 6.15 29.35 35.48
N THR A 30 5.24 30.31 35.52
CA THR A 30 4.61 31.13 34.49
C THR A 30 5.44 32.29 33.95
N SER A 31 4.94 32.85 32.85
CA SER A 31 4.95 34.27 32.46
C SER A 31 6.01 34.72 31.45
N GLU A 32 5.48 35.26 30.34
CA GLU A 32 5.71 36.62 29.84
C GLU A 32 6.24 36.73 28.40
N ARG A 33 5.34 37.22 27.53
CA ARG A 33 5.66 37.90 26.28
C ARG A 33 6.24 39.28 26.58
N PRO A 34 7.12 39.78 25.70
CA PRO A 34 7.03 41.16 25.26
C PRO A 34 6.77 41.24 23.75
N SER A 35 6.07 42.31 23.40
CA SER A 35 5.67 42.72 22.07
C SER A 35 6.73 43.58 21.37
N ASP A 36 6.49 43.74 20.06
CA ASP A 36 6.76 44.90 19.21
C ASP A 36 8.03 45.01 18.35
N ALA A 37 7.70 45.14 17.05
CA ALA A 37 8.22 46.08 16.07
C ALA A 37 9.56 45.80 15.35
N SER A 38 9.38 45.26 14.13
CA SER A 38 9.89 45.75 12.83
C SER A 38 11.33 46.28 12.72
N LEU A 39 12.10 45.72 11.79
CA LEU A 39 12.74 46.44 10.67
C LEU A 39 13.40 45.44 9.69
N ASP A 40 12.74 45.30 8.55
CA ASP A 40 13.29 45.32 7.17
C ASP A 40 14.75 44.92 6.92
N ALA A 41 14.97 43.84 6.17
CA ALA A 41 16.00 43.75 5.13
C ALA A 41 15.81 42.46 4.33
N GLY A 42 15.61 42.62 3.02
CA GLY A 42 15.36 41.55 2.07
C GLY A 42 16.38 40.41 2.13
N LEU A 43 15.85 39.21 2.30
CA LEU A 43 16.44 37.97 1.84
C LEU A 43 15.41 37.32 0.93
N GLU A 44 15.30 37.84 -0.29
CA GLU A 44 14.87 37.02 -1.42
C GLU A 44 15.95 35.94 -1.60
N SER A 45 15.83 34.88 -0.81
CA SER A 45 16.44 33.59 -1.12
C SER A 45 15.69 33.08 -2.35
N SER A 46 16.11 33.57 -3.51
CA SER A 46 15.87 32.92 -4.79
C SER A 46 16.68 31.61 -4.77
N SER A 47 16.17 30.63 -4.03
CA SER A 47 16.42 29.23 -4.32
C SER A 47 15.99 29.05 -5.77
N ALA A 48 16.95 29.12 -6.69
CA ALA A 48 16.77 28.83 -8.10
C ALA A 48 16.27 27.39 -8.21
N CYS A 49 14.94 27.22 -8.12
CA CYS A 49 14.29 25.95 -8.38
C CYS A 49 14.53 25.70 -9.87
N HIS A 50 15.45 24.79 -10.18
CA HIS A 50 15.55 24.23 -11.52
C HIS A 50 14.18 23.67 -11.87
N ARG A 51 13.44 24.39 -12.73
CA ARG A 51 12.15 23.91 -13.24
C ARG A 51 12.45 22.67 -14.06
N SER A 52 11.84 21.55 -13.70
CA SER A 52 12.04 20.27 -14.40
C SER A 52 11.55 20.29 -15.85
N GLY A 53 10.78 21.31 -16.25
CA GLY A 53 10.10 21.38 -17.56
C GLY A 53 8.72 20.71 -17.56
N LEU A 54 8.38 19.95 -16.51
CA LEU A 54 7.07 19.33 -16.35
C LEU A 54 5.97 20.37 -16.14
N ARG A 55 4.76 20.06 -16.63
CA ARG A 55 3.59 20.96 -16.58
C ARG A 55 3.12 21.26 -15.16
N GLY A 56 3.24 20.27 -14.28
CA GLY A 56 2.65 20.27 -12.95
C GLY A 56 1.13 20.11 -12.98
N PRO A 57 0.50 20.07 -11.79
CA PRO A 57 -0.94 19.81 -11.70
C PRO A 57 -1.78 20.91 -12.37
N ALA A 58 -2.73 20.52 -13.22
CA ALA A 58 -3.65 21.45 -13.90
C ALA A 58 -4.41 22.32 -12.88
N LYS A 59 -4.53 23.64 -13.08
CA LYS A 59 -5.10 24.57 -12.06
C LYS A 59 -6.48 24.17 -11.52
N HIS A 60 -7.31 23.58 -12.36
CA HIS A 60 -8.64 23.09 -12.00
C HIS A 60 -8.69 21.57 -12.19
N SER A 61 -9.35 20.89 -11.26
CA SER A 61 -9.62 19.45 -11.33
C SER A 61 -10.72 19.19 -12.36
N MET A 62 -10.50 18.17 -13.20
CA MET A 62 -11.48 17.55 -14.09
C MET A 62 -12.23 16.41 -13.40
N LEU A 63 -11.80 15.98 -12.21
CA LEU A 63 -12.57 15.07 -11.37
C LEU A 63 -13.66 15.83 -10.61
N SER A 64 -14.85 15.25 -10.58
CA SER A 64 -15.95 15.66 -9.69
C SER A 64 -15.57 15.43 -8.22
N LEU A 65 -16.30 16.07 -7.30
CA LEU A 65 -16.12 15.84 -5.86
C LEU A 65 -16.38 14.39 -5.46
N GLU A 66 -17.27 13.70 -6.18
CA GLU A 66 -17.55 12.29 -5.94
C GLU A 66 -16.36 11.42 -6.33
N GLU A 67 -15.78 11.62 -7.52
CA GLU A 67 -14.57 10.91 -7.98
C GLU A 67 -13.37 11.18 -7.05
N ILE A 68 -13.17 12.43 -6.63
CA ILE A 68 -12.11 12.78 -5.65
C ILE A 68 -12.30 12.01 -4.33
N GLY A 69 -13.55 11.82 -3.90
CA GLY A 69 -13.90 11.03 -2.73
C GLY A 69 -13.63 9.52 -2.85
N LEU A 70 -13.20 9.04 -4.02
CA LEU A 70 -12.86 7.64 -4.29
C LEU A 70 -11.37 7.40 -4.58
N VAL A 71 -10.57 8.46 -4.74
CA VAL A 71 -9.13 8.37 -5.01
C VAL A 71 -8.38 7.78 -3.81
N GLY A 72 -7.77 6.61 -3.96
CA GLY A 72 -7.13 5.90 -2.84
C GLY A 72 -8.05 4.94 -2.06
N ALA A 73 -9.28 4.74 -2.51
CA ALA A 73 -10.22 3.82 -1.87
C ALA A 73 -9.90 2.36 -2.24
N ALA A 74 -9.92 1.47 -1.25
CA ALA A 74 -9.95 0.03 -1.51
C ALA A 74 -11.38 -0.37 -1.94
N ARG A 75 -11.64 -0.37 -3.25
CA ARG A 75 -12.95 -0.66 -3.83
C ARG A 75 -13.11 -2.15 -4.12
N TRP A 76 -13.09 -2.95 -3.07
CA TRP A 76 -13.36 -4.40 -3.18
C TRP A 76 -14.65 -4.67 -3.96
N PRO A 77 -14.71 -5.76 -4.75
CA PRO A 77 -15.97 -6.17 -5.34
C PRO A 77 -16.99 -6.47 -4.22
N ASP A 78 -18.27 -6.30 -4.54
CA ASP A 78 -19.35 -6.61 -3.61
C ASP A 78 -19.29 -8.09 -3.17
N ASP A 79 -19.50 -8.35 -1.87
CA ASP A 79 -19.42 -9.71 -1.30
C ASP A 79 -20.52 -10.62 -1.88
N ALA A 80 -21.68 -10.03 -2.16
CA ALA A 80 -22.83 -10.62 -2.86
C ALA A 80 -23.76 -9.47 -3.33
N PRO A 81 -24.72 -9.72 -4.24
CA PRO A 81 -25.71 -8.71 -4.61
C PRO A 81 -26.41 -8.10 -3.39
N GLY A 82 -26.24 -6.80 -3.19
CA GLY A 82 -26.80 -6.06 -2.04
C GLY A 82 -26.04 -6.22 -0.71
N LEU A 83 -24.95 -6.99 -0.67
CA LEU A 83 -24.09 -7.16 0.50
C LEU A 83 -22.72 -6.54 0.23
N ASN A 84 -22.47 -5.41 0.88
CA ASN A 84 -21.23 -4.67 0.69
C ASN A 84 -20.49 -4.38 2.00
N ILE A 85 -20.01 -5.44 2.64
CA ILE A 85 -19.26 -5.36 3.90
C ILE A 85 -17.79 -5.04 3.60
N SER A 86 -17.25 -5.60 2.53
CA SER A 86 -15.85 -5.47 2.14
C SER A 86 -15.53 -4.13 1.46
N ASN A 87 -16.42 -3.59 0.63
CA ASN A 87 -16.23 -2.25 0.06
C ASN A 87 -16.79 -1.18 1.01
N LYS A 88 -15.90 -0.33 1.51
CA LYS A 88 -16.26 0.79 2.39
C LYS A 88 -16.04 2.16 1.73
N SER A 89 -15.82 2.19 0.42
CA SER A 89 -15.45 3.41 -0.32
C SER A 89 -16.47 4.53 -0.19
N ASN A 90 -17.75 4.21 0.01
CA ASN A 90 -18.84 5.17 0.15
C ASN A 90 -18.95 5.83 1.54
N THR A 91 -18.23 5.34 2.57
CA THR A 91 -18.34 5.87 3.93
C THR A 91 -17.76 7.29 4.02
N GLN A 92 -18.34 8.15 4.87
CA GLN A 92 -17.89 9.55 4.99
C GLN A 92 -16.44 9.68 5.47
N GLU A 93 -15.99 8.76 6.33
CA GLU A 93 -14.59 8.71 6.78
C GLU A 93 -13.65 8.38 5.63
N ASN A 94 -13.98 7.36 4.81
CA ASN A 94 -13.16 7.01 3.66
C ASN A 94 -13.17 8.10 2.58
N LYS A 95 -14.29 8.77 2.33
CA LYS A 95 -14.33 9.91 1.40
C LYS A 95 -13.35 11.02 1.81
N ARG A 96 -13.33 11.39 3.10
CA ARG A 96 -12.36 12.37 3.65
C ARG A 96 -10.92 11.89 3.55
N TYR A 97 -10.68 10.60 3.75
CA TYR A 97 -9.36 10.01 3.56
C TYR A 97 -8.90 10.11 2.10
N CYS A 98 -9.79 9.80 1.15
CA CYS A 98 -9.53 9.82 -0.29
C CYS A 98 -9.30 11.25 -0.80
N GLU A 99 -10.16 12.19 -0.41
CA GLU A 99 -9.97 13.63 -0.67
C GLU A 99 -8.59 14.10 -0.19
N SER A 100 -8.18 13.66 1.01
CA SER A 100 -6.86 13.99 1.55
C SER A 100 -5.72 13.35 0.76
N LEU A 101 -5.88 12.13 0.24
CA LEU A 101 -4.90 11.48 -0.64
C LEU A 101 -4.74 12.30 -1.91
N TYR A 102 -5.84 12.58 -2.59
CA TYR A 102 -5.87 13.34 -3.84
C TYR A 102 -5.14 14.69 -3.69
N GLN A 103 -5.49 15.48 -2.67
CA GLN A 103 -4.86 16.78 -2.46
C GLN A 103 -3.36 16.67 -2.15
N ALA A 104 -2.97 15.71 -1.31
CA ALA A 104 -1.57 15.55 -0.95
C ALA A 104 -0.72 15.02 -2.11
N ALA A 105 -1.25 14.10 -2.93
CA ALA A 105 -0.58 13.62 -4.14
C ALA A 105 -0.44 14.75 -5.17
N ARG A 106 -1.46 15.59 -5.32
CA ARG A 106 -1.43 16.78 -6.18
C ARG A 106 -0.35 17.79 -5.76
N ILE A 107 -0.23 18.06 -4.45
CA ILE A 107 0.84 18.91 -3.89
C ILE A 107 2.23 18.29 -4.16
N ALA A 108 2.37 16.97 -3.97
CA ALA A 108 3.61 16.27 -4.27
C ALA A 108 3.95 16.33 -5.77
N GLY A 109 2.98 16.20 -6.67
CA GLY A 109 3.17 16.37 -8.11
C GLY A 109 3.66 17.77 -8.49
N GLY A 110 3.12 18.83 -7.86
CA GLY A 110 3.67 20.19 -8.03
C GLY A 110 5.10 20.34 -7.49
N SER A 111 5.45 19.57 -6.45
CA SER A 111 6.81 19.55 -5.89
C SER A 111 7.79 18.81 -6.81
N ILE A 112 7.36 17.73 -7.46
CA ILE A 112 8.13 17.04 -8.52
C ILE A 112 8.36 18.00 -9.69
N ALA A 113 7.29 18.62 -10.23
CA ALA A 113 7.38 19.50 -11.38
C ALA A 113 8.27 20.74 -11.14
N SER A 114 8.34 21.22 -9.89
CA SER A 114 9.24 22.33 -9.51
C SER A 114 10.67 21.89 -9.14
N GLY A 115 11.01 20.61 -9.28
CA GLY A 115 12.35 20.08 -8.96
C GLY A 115 12.64 19.98 -7.45
N ARG A 116 11.62 20.06 -6.59
CA ARG A 116 11.76 19.95 -5.13
C ARG A 116 11.76 18.51 -4.62
N VAL A 117 11.17 17.60 -5.38
CA VAL A 117 11.27 16.16 -5.17
C VAL A 117 12.01 15.60 -6.38
N THR A 118 13.17 15.01 -6.14
CA THR A 118 14.13 14.59 -7.19
C THR A 118 14.50 13.11 -7.10
N SER A 119 13.85 12.35 -6.23
CA SER A 119 14.04 10.91 -6.03
C SER A 119 12.73 10.23 -5.67
N PHE A 120 12.64 8.94 -5.96
CA PHE A 120 11.52 8.11 -5.55
C PHE A 120 11.43 8.01 -4.03
N ASP A 121 12.56 7.89 -3.31
CA ASP A 121 12.61 7.89 -1.84
C ASP A 121 12.07 9.20 -1.26
N GLY A 122 12.41 10.35 -1.87
CA GLY A 122 11.83 11.64 -1.51
C GLY A 122 10.30 11.63 -1.62
N LEU A 123 9.78 11.05 -2.70
CA LEU A 123 8.34 10.89 -2.92
C LEU A 123 7.70 9.90 -1.93
N TRP A 124 8.33 8.75 -1.69
CA TRP A 124 7.87 7.73 -0.74
C TRP A 124 7.84 8.24 0.71
N ARG A 125 8.79 9.10 1.09
CA ARG A 125 8.78 9.82 2.37
C ARG A 125 7.61 10.78 2.48
N ASN A 126 7.24 11.48 1.41
CA ASN A 126 6.04 12.33 1.39
C ASN A 126 4.77 11.49 1.53
N ALA A 127 4.66 10.38 0.80
CA ALA A 127 3.56 9.42 0.92
C ALA A 127 3.45 8.86 2.34
N THR A 128 4.59 8.53 2.97
CA THR A 128 4.66 8.03 4.34
C THR A 128 4.22 9.08 5.36
N LYS A 129 4.70 10.33 5.25
CA LYS A 129 4.26 11.44 6.11
C LYS A 129 2.76 11.68 6.00
N TRP A 130 2.23 11.69 4.78
CA TRP A 130 0.79 11.81 4.56
C TRP A 130 0.04 10.65 5.22
N ARG A 131 0.45 9.39 4.98
CA ARG A 131 -0.21 8.21 5.54
C ARG A 131 -0.22 8.25 7.07
N LEU A 132 0.90 8.61 7.70
CA LEU A 132 1.01 8.74 9.16
C LEU A 132 0.11 9.82 9.74
N SER A 133 -0.18 10.88 8.99
CA SER A 133 -1.12 11.94 9.40
C SER A 133 -2.57 11.46 9.47
N ARG A 134 -2.89 10.32 8.85
CA ARG A 134 -4.22 9.70 8.85
C ARG A 134 -4.38 8.67 9.97
N ILE A 135 -3.31 8.38 10.72
CA ILE A 135 -3.33 7.45 11.84
C ILE A 135 -3.36 8.23 13.16
N LEU A 136 -4.30 7.89 14.03
CA LEU A 136 -4.43 8.48 15.37
C LEU A 136 -3.11 8.36 16.15
N SER A 137 -2.71 9.42 16.85
CA SER A 137 -1.40 9.48 17.54
C SER A 137 -1.21 8.41 18.64
N GLY A 138 -2.30 7.86 19.19
CA GLY A 138 -2.25 6.79 20.19
C GLY A 138 -2.36 5.36 19.62
N ASP A 139 -2.44 5.20 18.29
CA ASP A 139 -2.52 3.88 17.67
C ASP A 139 -1.15 3.18 17.75
N ALA A 140 -1.10 2.05 18.45
CA ALA A 140 0.13 1.26 18.62
C ALA A 140 0.74 0.79 17.29
N SER A 141 -0.07 0.65 16.24
CA SER A 141 0.37 0.24 14.90
C SER A 141 0.94 1.39 14.07
N LYS A 142 0.90 2.63 14.56
CA LYS A 142 1.40 3.82 13.83
C LYS A 142 2.87 3.67 13.45
N ILE A 143 3.68 3.05 14.30
CA ILE A 143 5.10 2.81 14.01
C ILE A 143 5.31 1.88 12.81
N ASP A 144 4.43 0.90 12.60
CA ASP A 144 4.55 -0.04 11.47
C ASP A 144 4.32 0.67 10.12
N PHE A 145 3.52 1.74 10.10
CA PHE A 145 3.36 2.58 8.90
C PHE A 145 4.62 3.40 8.55
N ALA A 146 5.60 3.50 9.44
CA ALA A 146 6.86 4.20 9.22
C ALA A 146 8.07 3.25 9.09
N THR A 147 7.86 1.95 9.27
CA THR A 147 8.94 0.97 9.41
C THR A 147 9.06 0.11 8.16
N ILE A 148 10.24 0.10 7.56
CA ILE A 148 10.59 -0.77 6.42
C ILE A 148 10.59 -2.24 6.89
N ARG A 149 10.22 -3.17 6.02
CA ARG A 149 10.30 -4.61 6.31
C ARG A 149 11.75 -5.08 6.42
N MET A 150 11.99 -6.07 7.27
CA MET A 150 13.33 -6.64 7.49
C MET A 150 13.49 -7.93 6.69
N PRO A 151 14.68 -8.20 6.12
CA PRO A 151 14.96 -9.45 5.41
C PRO A 151 14.78 -10.65 6.34
N ASN A 152 14.52 -11.83 5.74
CA ASN A 152 14.36 -13.10 6.45
C ASN A 152 13.20 -13.11 7.47
N THR A 153 12.22 -12.22 7.31
CA THR A 153 10.96 -12.26 8.07
C THR A 153 9.81 -12.56 7.13
N ARG A 154 9.12 -13.68 7.37
CA ARG A 154 7.95 -14.05 6.58
C ARG A 154 6.86 -12.99 6.76
N PHE A 155 6.49 -12.32 5.67
CA PHE A 155 5.46 -11.30 5.66
C PHE A 155 4.27 -11.80 4.85
N VAL A 156 3.12 -11.94 5.50
CA VAL A 156 1.96 -12.62 4.93
C VAL A 156 0.66 -11.85 5.17
N THR A 157 -0.34 -12.12 4.35
CA THR A 157 -1.71 -11.66 4.53
C THR A 157 -2.66 -12.82 4.28
N SER A 158 -3.32 -13.29 5.34
CA SER A 158 -4.38 -14.30 5.22
C SER A 158 -5.53 -13.74 4.39
N LEU A 159 -6.02 -14.51 3.41
CA LEU A 159 -7.13 -14.14 2.52
C LEU A 159 -8.50 -14.25 3.20
N SER A 160 -8.59 -13.77 4.44
CA SER A 160 -9.85 -13.54 5.15
C SER A 160 -10.47 -12.20 4.72
N ARG A 161 -11.69 -11.87 5.17
CA ARG A 161 -12.31 -10.58 4.83
C ARG A 161 -11.37 -9.40 5.13
N PRO A 162 -11.25 -8.41 4.21
CA PRO A 162 -12.03 -8.23 2.98
C PRO A 162 -11.49 -9.00 1.74
N TYR A 163 -10.35 -9.68 1.84
CA TYR A 163 -9.60 -10.27 0.72
C TYR A 163 -10.21 -11.54 0.09
N HIS A 164 -11.42 -11.94 0.50
CA HIS A 164 -12.05 -13.21 0.08
C HIS A 164 -12.21 -13.33 -1.45
N SER A 165 -12.45 -12.23 -2.17
CA SER A 165 -12.57 -12.25 -3.63
C SER A 165 -11.26 -12.63 -4.35
N VAL A 166 -10.11 -12.51 -3.68
CA VAL A 166 -8.81 -12.95 -4.20
C VAL A 166 -8.75 -14.47 -4.35
N ILE A 167 -9.46 -15.21 -3.49
CA ILE A 167 -9.47 -16.68 -3.51
C ILE A 167 -9.93 -17.18 -4.88
N GLU A 168 -11.09 -16.71 -5.34
CA GLU A 168 -11.66 -17.08 -6.65
C GLU A 168 -10.75 -16.66 -7.82
N ARG A 169 -10.18 -15.46 -7.74
CA ARG A 169 -9.26 -14.97 -8.77
C ARG A 169 -8.03 -15.86 -8.93
N VAL A 170 -7.47 -16.35 -7.83
CA VAL A 170 -6.30 -17.24 -7.85
C VAL A 170 -6.67 -18.64 -8.30
N ARG A 171 -7.85 -19.14 -7.92
CA ARG A 171 -8.37 -20.44 -8.37
C ARG A 171 -8.45 -20.53 -9.89
N ASN A 172 -8.90 -19.44 -10.52
CA ASN A 172 -9.10 -19.35 -11.96
C ASN A 172 -7.95 -18.65 -12.70
N HIS A 173 -6.85 -18.33 -12.02
CA HIS A 173 -5.73 -17.64 -12.65
C HIS A 173 -5.04 -18.57 -13.65
N SER A 174 -4.83 -18.12 -14.89
CA SER A 174 -4.25 -18.93 -15.97
C SER A 174 -2.86 -19.47 -15.63
N ASP A 175 -2.08 -18.68 -14.90
CA ASP A 175 -0.70 -19.03 -14.49
C ASP A 175 -0.60 -19.64 -13.08
N ALA A 176 -1.74 -19.98 -12.44
CA ALA A 176 -1.72 -20.68 -11.16
C ALA A 176 -1.59 -22.20 -11.35
N ASN A 177 -0.69 -22.81 -10.57
CA ASN A 177 -0.47 -24.25 -10.58
C ASN A 177 -1.12 -24.94 -9.38
N SER A 178 -1.53 -26.20 -9.53
CA SER A 178 -1.94 -27.03 -8.40
C SER A 178 -0.71 -27.48 -7.60
N GLU A 179 -0.73 -27.26 -6.29
CA GLU A 179 0.28 -27.71 -5.34
C GLU A 179 -0.40 -28.36 -4.11
N ILE A 180 0.34 -29.17 -3.37
CA ILE A 180 -0.15 -29.73 -2.10
C ILE A 180 0.34 -28.87 -0.96
N TYR A 181 -0.59 -28.40 -0.12
CA TYR A 181 -0.24 -27.63 1.06
C TYR A 181 0.48 -28.51 2.10
N GLU A 182 1.58 -28.00 2.68
CA GLU A 182 2.42 -28.73 3.65
C GLU A 182 2.27 -28.23 5.10
N GLY A 183 1.28 -27.39 5.40
CA GLY A 183 1.13 -26.79 6.73
C GLY A 183 0.66 -27.76 7.81
N GLU A 184 0.94 -27.40 9.07
CA GLU A 184 0.49 -28.15 10.24
C GLU A 184 -1.04 -28.25 10.27
N TYR A 185 -1.57 -29.45 10.53
CA TYR A 185 -3.00 -29.81 10.55
C TYR A 185 -3.76 -29.77 9.21
N LEU A 186 -3.43 -28.83 8.33
CA LEU A 186 -4.10 -28.65 7.03
C LEU A 186 -3.30 -29.25 5.86
N GLY A 187 -2.18 -29.92 6.13
CA GLY A 187 -1.35 -30.54 5.11
C GLY A 187 -2.10 -31.61 4.32
N GLY A 188 -1.82 -31.70 3.01
CA GLY A 188 -2.48 -32.60 2.07
C GLY A 188 -3.63 -31.97 1.26
N ILE A 189 -4.07 -30.76 1.61
CA ILE A 189 -5.10 -30.02 0.86
C ILE A 189 -4.50 -29.49 -0.44
N GLU A 190 -5.22 -29.65 -1.56
CA GLU A 190 -4.82 -29.07 -2.84
C GLU A 190 -5.02 -27.54 -2.83
N THR A 191 -4.00 -26.81 -3.28
CA THR A 191 -4.04 -25.37 -3.46
C THR A 191 -3.70 -24.98 -4.89
N LYS A 192 -4.31 -23.90 -5.36
CA LYS A 192 -3.90 -23.14 -6.55
C LYS A 192 -2.91 -22.07 -6.11
N VAL A 193 -1.73 -22.04 -6.72
CA VAL A 193 -0.62 -21.18 -6.36
C VAL A 193 -0.17 -20.37 -7.56
N TYR A 194 -0.33 -19.05 -7.49
CA TYR A 194 0.25 -18.10 -8.43
C TYR A 194 1.54 -17.51 -7.86
N ARG A 195 2.61 -17.52 -8.66
CA ARG A 195 3.94 -17.03 -8.28
C ARG A 195 4.33 -15.84 -9.17
N GLN A 196 4.25 -14.65 -8.61
CA GLN A 196 4.63 -13.42 -9.30
C GLN A 196 6.16 -13.31 -9.37
N HIS A 197 6.66 -12.82 -10.51
CA HIS A 197 8.07 -12.54 -10.74
C HIS A 197 8.24 -11.15 -11.33
N GLY A 198 9.37 -10.50 -11.06
CA GLY A 198 9.76 -9.24 -11.69
C GLY A 198 11.18 -9.35 -12.25
N THR A 199 11.49 -8.60 -13.31
CA THR A 199 12.82 -8.66 -13.97
C THR A 199 13.53 -7.32 -13.90
N ILE A 200 14.69 -7.28 -13.25
CA ILE A 200 15.55 -6.09 -13.15
C ILE A 200 16.89 -6.41 -13.82
N SER A 201 17.24 -5.66 -14.88
CA SER A 201 18.52 -5.85 -15.60
C SER A 201 18.80 -7.31 -15.97
N SER A 202 17.80 -7.98 -16.57
CA SER A 202 17.84 -9.41 -16.96
C SER A 202 17.89 -10.41 -15.80
N THR A 203 17.83 -9.96 -14.54
CA THR A 203 17.69 -10.83 -13.36
C THR A 203 16.22 -10.93 -12.99
N THR A 204 15.65 -12.13 -13.09
CA THR A 204 14.31 -12.41 -12.59
C THR A 204 14.36 -12.70 -11.10
N ILE A 205 13.55 -11.98 -10.32
CA ILE A 205 13.43 -12.16 -8.88
C ILE A 205 12.01 -12.64 -8.51
N PRO A 206 11.88 -13.52 -7.50
CA PRO A 206 10.58 -13.91 -6.98
C PRO A 206 9.96 -12.73 -6.22
N MET A 207 8.68 -12.48 -6.49
CA MET A 207 7.89 -11.45 -5.81
C MET A 207 6.82 -12.08 -4.94
N THR A 208 5.58 -11.63 -5.06
CA THR A 208 4.45 -12.11 -4.27
C THR A 208 4.02 -13.51 -4.72
N VAL A 209 3.69 -14.37 -3.76
CA VAL A 209 3.05 -15.66 -4.01
C VAL A 209 1.64 -15.60 -3.43
N VAL A 210 0.64 -15.92 -4.24
CA VAL A 210 -0.75 -15.98 -3.80
C VAL A 210 -1.24 -17.41 -3.90
N SER A 211 -1.74 -17.96 -2.80
CA SER A 211 -2.29 -19.31 -2.73
C SER A 211 -3.74 -19.30 -2.26
N ALA A 212 -4.52 -20.23 -2.80
CA ALA A 212 -5.90 -20.49 -2.41
C ALA A 212 -6.17 -22.00 -2.46
N VAL A 213 -6.94 -22.55 -1.53
CA VAL A 213 -7.40 -23.94 -1.62
C VAL A 213 -8.25 -24.13 -2.86
N ALA A 214 -8.13 -25.29 -3.51
CA ALA A 214 -8.94 -25.61 -4.67
C ALA A 214 -10.43 -25.73 -4.29
N ASP A 215 -10.73 -26.31 -3.12
CA ASP A 215 -12.06 -26.46 -2.56
C ASP A 215 -12.09 -25.94 -1.10
N ASP A 216 -13.07 -25.09 -0.77
CA ASP A 216 -13.25 -24.60 0.59
C ASP A 216 -13.75 -25.69 1.54
N ASP A 217 -14.45 -26.70 1.04
CA ASP A 217 -14.97 -27.80 1.86
C ASP A 217 -13.83 -28.64 2.47
N ASP A 218 -12.68 -28.77 1.80
CA ASP A 218 -11.50 -29.47 2.33
C ASP A 218 -11.03 -28.89 3.67
N ILE A 219 -11.00 -27.55 3.79
CA ILE A 219 -10.66 -26.89 5.06
C ILE A 219 -11.70 -27.22 6.12
N HIS A 220 -12.99 -27.16 5.78
CA HIS A 220 -14.08 -27.40 6.71
C HIS A 220 -14.08 -28.85 7.23
N GLU A 221 -13.87 -29.82 6.35
CA GLU A 221 -13.77 -31.23 6.72
C GLU A 221 -12.57 -31.51 7.61
N ARG A 222 -11.40 -30.97 7.24
CA ARG A 222 -10.19 -31.08 8.06
C ARG A 222 -10.40 -30.48 9.45
N LEU A 223 -10.97 -29.28 9.53
CA LEU A 223 -11.30 -28.63 10.80
C LEU A 223 -12.28 -29.44 11.66
N LYS A 224 -13.31 -30.06 11.05
CA LYS A 224 -14.28 -30.91 11.76
C LYS A 224 -13.63 -32.15 12.36
N SER A 225 -12.65 -32.73 11.66
CA SER A 225 -11.93 -33.93 12.10
C SER A 225 -10.99 -33.71 13.29
N LEU A 226 -10.55 -32.47 13.53
CA LEU A 226 -9.56 -32.15 14.55
C LEU A 226 -10.17 -32.12 15.98
N PRO A 227 -9.47 -32.68 16.98
CA PRO A 227 -9.72 -32.46 18.39
C PRO A 227 -9.86 -30.97 18.76
N LYS A 228 -10.64 -30.66 19.80
CA LYS A 228 -10.96 -29.27 20.18
C LYS A 228 -9.72 -28.43 20.56
N ASN A 229 -8.72 -29.07 21.20
CA ASN A 229 -7.43 -28.46 21.54
C ASN A 229 -6.62 -28.11 20.30
N GLU A 230 -6.54 -29.01 19.32
CA GLU A 230 -5.83 -28.79 18.06
C GLU A 230 -6.52 -27.71 17.21
N ARG A 231 -7.85 -27.69 17.16
CA ARG A 231 -8.60 -26.59 16.53
C ARG A 231 -8.29 -25.22 17.14
N ARG A 232 -8.08 -25.15 18.45
CA ARG A 232 -7.69 -23.89 19.11
C ARG A 232 -6.29 -23.49 18.69
N HIS A 233 -5.34 -24.43 18.71
CA HIS A 233 -3.97 -24.17 18.29
C HIS A 233 -3.88 -23.73 16.82
N LEU A 234 -4.58 -24.44 15.92
CA LEU A 234 -4.66 -24.08 14.50
C LEU A 234 -5.18 -22.66 14.29
N LYS A 235 -6.17 -22.20 15.06
CA LYS A 235 -6.65 -20.80 14.97
C LYS A 235 -5.55 -19.78 15.27
N ASP A 236 -4.65 -20.08 16.20
CA ASP A 236 -3.51 -19.22 16.51
C ASP A 236 -2.49 -19.22 15.36
N LEU A 237 -2.32 -20.36 14.67
CA LEU A 237 -1.44 -20.51 13.51
C LEU A 237 -2.01 -19.88 12.23
N MET A 238 -3.34 -19.85 12.06
CA MET A 238 -4.01 -19.38 10.83
C MET A 238 -3.68 -17.94 10.44
N ALA A 239 -3.23 -17.10 11.37
CA ALA A 239 -2.76 -15.75 11.03
C ALA A 239 -1.48 -15.78 10.17
N ALA A 240 -0.64 -16.81 10.32
CA ALA A 240 0.68 -16.90 9.70
C ALA A 240 0.83 -18.07 8.70
N SER A 241 -0.08 -19.05 8.72
CA SER A 241 0.00 -20.27 7.91
C SER A 241 -1.37 -20.78 7.45
N HIS A 242 -2.20 -19.87 6.92
CA HIS A 242 -3.44 -20.24 6.24
C HIS A 242 -3.14 -20.72 4.80
N PRO A 243 -3.83 -21.73 4.24
CA PRO A 243 -3.63 -22.14 2.85
C PRO A 243 -4.10 -21.07 1.84
N ASN A 244 -5.15 -20.29 2.19
CA ASN A 244 -5.54 -19.07 1.47
C ASN A 244 -4.71 -17.88 1.97
N MET A 245 -3.68 -17.47 1.24
CA MET A 245 -2.72 -16.47 1.72
C MET A 245 -1.97 -15.76 0.59
N ILE A 246 -1.64 -14.49 0.84
CA ILE A 246 -0.60 -13.76 0.12
C ILE A 246 0.68 -13.88 0.94
N THR A 247 1.73 -14.45 0.36
CA THR A 247 3.10 -14.37 0.87
C THR A 247 3.81 -13.29 0.06
N HIS A 248 4.11 -12.17 0.71
CA HIS A 248 4.69 -11.00 0.05
C HIS A 248 6.15 -11.21 -0.32
N THR A 249 6.63 -10.43 -1.30
CA THR A 249 8.03 -10.35 -1.73
C THR A 249 9.00 -10.33 -0.54
N ASP A 250 10.04 -11.17 -0.55
CA ASP A 250 11.03 -11.17 0.54
C ASP A 250 11.75 -9.81 0.63
N ALA A 251 11.91 -9.32 1.86
CA ALA A 251 12.54 -8.03 2.10
C ALA A 251 14.04 -7.99 1.71
N VAL A 252 14.68 -9.14 1.49
CA VAL A 252 16.04 -9.22 0.93
C VAL A 252 16.15 -8.55 -0.44
N TYR A 253 15.06 -8.49 -1.22
CA TYR A 253 15.03 -7.86 -2.54
C TYR A 253 14.75 -6.36 -2.49
N LEU A 254 14.35 -5.80 -1.34
CA LEU A 254 13.99 -4.37 -1.24
C LEU A 254 15.09 -3.40 -1.63
N PRO A 255 16.39 -3.62 -1.31
CA PRO A 255 17.44 -2.72 -1.79
C PRO A 255 17.47 -2.63 -3.33
N MET A 256 17.50 -3.78 -4.01
CA MET A 256 17.51 -3.85 -5.48
C MET A 256 16.25 -3.21 -6.09
N ILE A 257 15.07 -3.48 -5.52
CA ILE A 257 13.81 -2.91 -6.00
C ILE A 257 13.77 -1.40 -5.79
N LYS A 258 14.31 -0.88 -4.68
CA LYS A 258 14.37 0.56 -4.44
C LYS A 258 15.26 1.26 -5.47
N ASP A 259 16.42 0.71 -5.77
CA ASP A 259 17.30 1.25 -6.81
C ASP A 259 16.62 1.22 -8.19
N HIS A 260 15.84 0.17 -8.47
CA HIS A 260 15.04 0.09 -9.70
C HIS A 260 13.92 1.15 -9.73
N LEU A 261 13.20 1.36 -8.62
CA LEU A 261 12.19 2.42 -8.49
C LEU A 261 12.78 3.83 -8.64
N GLU A 262 14.01 4.06 -8.17
CA GLU A 262 14.73 5.32 -8.43
C GLU A 262 15.01 5.51 -9.91
N SER A 263 15.50 4.48 -10.60
CA SER A 263 15.73 4.52 -12.05
C SER A 263 14.44 4.78 -12.82
N LEU A 264 13.36 4.08 -12.49
CA LEU A 264 12.04 4.30 -13.12
C LEU A 264 11.52 5.71 -12.84
N TYR A 265 11.67 6.21 -11.62
CA TYR A 265 11.25 7.57 -11.26
C TYR A 265 11.99 8.63 -12.07
N LEU A 266 13.32 8.51 -12.21
CA LEU A 266 14.10 9.45 -13.01
C LEU A 266 13.68 9.47 -14.48
N GLN A 267 13.34 8.31 -15.05
CA GLN A 267 12.75 8.23 -16.39
C GLN A 267 11.37 8.88 -16.41
N ALA A 268 10.52 8.57 -15.44
CA ALA A 268 9.14 9.03 -15.38
C ALA A 268 8.96 10.53 -15.14
N ILE A 269 10.02 11.27 -14.81
CA ILE A 269 9.98 12.74 -14.66
C ILE A 269 10.62 13.48 -15.83
N ASP A 270 10.94 12.79 -16.93
CA ASP A 270 11.42 13.42 -18.15
C ASP A 270 10.28 14.26 -18.78
N PRO A 271 10.45 15.58 -18.95
CA PRO A 271 9.42 16.45 -19.50
C PRO A 271 9.15 16.25 -21.01
N SER A 272 9.98 15.47 -21.70
CA SER A 272 9.82 15.17 -23.13
C SER A 272 8.88 14.01 -23.42
N LEU A 273 8.51 13.22 -22.41
CA LEU A 273 7.62 12.08 -22.56
C LEU A 273 6.24 12.49 -23.07
N GLU A 274 5.71 11.69 -23.98
CA GLU A 274 4.30 11.73 -24.31
C GLU A 274 3.46 11.15 -23.16
N GLN A 275 2.16 11.50 -23.14
CA GLN A 275 1.26 11.08 -22.08
C GLN A 275 1.18 9.55 -21.93
N HIS A 276 1.22 8.82 -23.04
CA HIS A 276 1.17 7.35 -23.01
C HIS A 276 2.46 6.75 -22.41
N GLU A 277 3.64 7.24 -22.80
CA GLU A 277 4.93 6.81 -22.25
C GLU A 277 5.04 7.12 -20.75
N ALA A 278 4.57 8.29 -20.33
CA ALA A 278 4.49 8.65 -18.92
C ALA A 278 3.57 7.71 -18.14
N LEU A 279 2.39 7.36 -18.70
CA LEU A 279 1.46 6.42 -18.08
C LEU A 279 2.04 5.01 -17.94
N GLU A 280 2.78 4.52 -18.94
CA GLU A 280 3.47 3.23 -18.86
C GLU A 280 4.48 3.21 -17.71
N LEU A 281 5.33 4.24 -17.59
CA LEU A 281 6.29 4.35 -16.49
C LEU A 281 5.61 4.48 -15.12
N ILE A 282 4.50 5.22 -15.04
CA ILE A 282 3.70 5.34 -13.83
C ILE A 282 3.11 3.97 -13.43
N ALA A 283 2.61 3.20 -14.39
CA ALA A 283 2.09 1.85 -14.16
C ALA A 283 3.18 0.92 -13.63
N ARG A 284 4.38 0.94 -14.24
CA ARG A 284 5.55 0.15 -13.77
C ARG A 284 5.93 0.51 -12.34
N ILE A 285 6.03 1.81 -12.03
CA ILE A 285 6.33 2.28 -10.66
C ILE A 285 5.26 1.79 -9.67
N HIS A 286 3.98 1.88 -10.04
CA HIS A 286 2.89 1.41 -9.19
C HIS A 286 3.00 -0.10 -8.96
N TRP A 287 3.22 -0.88 -10.02
CA TRP A 287 3.36 -2.33 -9.96
C TRP A 287 4.51 -2.76 -9.04
N TRP A 288 5.71 -2.20 -9.24
CA TRP A 288 6.89 -2.50 -8.43
C TRP A 288 6.68 -2.09 -6.97
N ALA A 289 6.17 -0.89 -6.71
CA ALA A 289 5.98 -0.40 -5.34
C ALA A 289 4.87 -1.15 -4.58
N ALA A 290 3.79 -1.53 -5.25
CA ALA A 290 2.72 -2.32 -4.65
C ALA A 290 3.16 -3.76 -4.38
N SER A 291 3.72 -4.44 -5.39
CA SER A 291 4.13 -5.84 -5.33
C SER A 291 5.30 -6.07 -4.36
N ALA A 292 6.20 -5.11 -4.22
CA ALA A 292 7.30 -5.21 -3.27
C ALA A 292 6.87 -4.99 -1.81
N ALA A 293 5.74 -4.30 -1.60
CA ALA A 293 5.22 -3.90 -0.30
C ALA A 293 6.32 -3.44 0.70
N PRO A 294 7.08 -2.34 0.45
CA PRO A 294 8.34 -2.05 1.16
C PRO A 294 8.24 -1.89 2.68
N ASP A 295 7.11 -1.38 3.17
CA ASP A 295 6.90 -1.09 4.59
C ASP A 295 6.02 -2.13 5.26
N ARG A 296 6.15 -2.27 6.59
CA ARG A 296 5.34 -3.20 7.39
C ARG A 296 3.84 -2.90 7.29
N ARG A 297 3.46 -1.65 7.00
CA ARG A 297 2.06 -1.28 6.79
C ARG A 297 1.88 -0.10 5.85
N GLY A 298 0.81 -0.15 5.06
CA GLY A 298 0.35 0.97 4.22
C GLY A 298 1.03 1.13 2.87
N SER A 299 1.80 0.13 2.41
CA SER A 299 2.51 0.17 1.12
C SER A 299 1.57 0.41 -0.07
N ALA A 300 0.39 -0.21 -0.11
CA ALA A 300 -0.62 0.01 -1.16
C ALA A 300 -1.00 1.49 -1.33
N ALA A 301 -1.38 2.15 -0.22
CA ALA A 301 -1.75 3.56 -0.24
C ALA A 301 -0.59 4.48 -0.64
N LYS A 302 0.65 4.10 -0.30
CA LYS A 302 1.85 4.87 -0.66
C LYS A 302 2.23 4.68 -2.12
N ALA A 303 2.05 3.48 -2.67
CA ALA A 303 2.27 3.18 -4.08
C ALA A 303 1.31 3.97 -4.96
N GLU A 304 0.01 3.96 -4.66
CA GLU A 304 -0.98 4.76 -5.39
C GLU A 304 -0.72 6.27 -5.24
N PHE A 305 -0.37 6.74 -4.03
CA PHE A 305 0.04 8.13 -3.81
C PHE A 305 1.20 8.51 -4.73
N ALA A 306 2.24 7.68 -4.81
CA ALA A 306 3.41 7.95 -5.64
C ALA A 306 3.04 7.99 -7.13
N ALA A 307 2.32 6.98 -7.62
CA ALA A 307 1.85 6.91 -9.00
C ALA A 307 1.04 8.14 -9.40
N ARG A 308 0.06 8.54 -8.58
CA ARG A 308 -0.75 9.74 -8.80
C ARG A 308 0.07 11.03 -8.74
N SER A 309 1.03 11.11 -7.85
CA SER A 309 1.90 12.30 -7.74
C SER A 309 2.73 12.51 -9.00
N ILE A 310 3.26 11.43 -9.58
CA ILE A 310 4.02 11.49 -10.84
C ILE A 310 3.08 11.87 -12.00
N ALA A 311 1.88 11.29 -12.07
CA ALA A 311 0.86 11.68 -13.04
C ALA A 311 0.54 13.19 -12.96
N PHE A 312 0.29 13.70 -11.75
CA PHE A 312 0.05 15.13 -11.54
C PHE A 312 1.24 16.00 -11.92
N ALA A 313 2.47 15.52 -11.83
CA ALA A 313 3.65 16.26 -12.28
C ALA A 313 3.60 16.48 -13.80
N HIS A 314 3.10 15.52 -14.57
CA HIS A 314 2.84 15.65 -16.01
C HIS A 314 1.57 16.43 -16.36
N GLY A 315 0.78 16.81 -15.36
CA GLY A 315 -0.54 17.40 -15.57
C GLY A 315 -1.61 16.38 -15.92
N ILE A 316 -1.33 15.08 -15.78
CA ILE A 316 -2.28 13.99 -15.98
C ILE A 316 -3.09 13.81 -14.70
N GLU A 317 -4.41 13.74 -14.84
CA GLU A 317 -5.32 13.49 -13.73
C GLU A 317 -5.94 12.10 -13.85
N LEU A 318 -5.44 11.19 -13.00
CA LEU A 318 -5.96 9.82 -12.93
C LEU A 318 -7.32 9.80 -12.22
N PRO A 319 -8.38 9.25 -12.83
CA PRO A 319 -9.64 8.97 -12.15
C PRO A 319 -9.47 7.95 -10.99
N PRO A 320 -10.49 7.71 -10.16
CA PRO A 320 -10.45 6.58 -9.23
C PRO A 320 -10.39 5.25 -9.99
N PHE A 321 -9.76 4.25 -9.38
CA PHE A 321 -9.83 2.87 -9.87
C PHE A 321 -11.28 2.39 -9.92
N GLU A 322 -11.65 1.54 -10.87
CA GLU A 322 -13.00 1.00 -11.03
C GLU A 322 -13.50 0.30 -9.77
N HIS A 323 -14.82 0.21 -9.62
CA HIS A 323 -15.39 -0.65 -8.60
C HIS A 323 -14.99 -2.11 -8.85
N GLY A 324 -14.45 -2.78 -7.83
CA GLY A 324 -13.92 -4.13 -7.96
C GLY A 324 -12.42 -4.19 -8.21
N ALA A 325 -11.82 -3.10 -8.74
CA ALA A 325 -10.39 -3.00 -8.99
C ALA A 325 -9.66 -2.46 -7.75
N VAL A 326 -8.92 -3.33 -7.07
CA VAL A 326 -8.08 -2.96 -5.93
C VAL A 326 -6.62 -2.93 -6.38
N PRO A 327 -5.99 -1.76 -6.55
CA PRO A 327 -4.82 -1.60 -7.41
C PRO A 327 -3.62 -2.44 -7.00
N ASP A 328 -3.35 -2.60 -5.70
CA ASP A 328 -2.26 -3.45 -5.21
C ASP A 328 -2.53 -4.94 -5.45
N ILE A 329 -3.79 -5.37 -5.36
CA ILE A 329 -4.19 -6.73 -5.72
C ILE A 329 -4.12 -6.94 -7.24
N GLU A 330 -4.56 -5.95 -8.03
CA GLU A 330 -4.44 -5.99 -9.49
C GLU A 330 -2.97 -6.13 -9.92
N ALA A 331 -2.05 -5.45 -9.23
CA ALA A 331 -0.61 -5.59 -9.45
C ALA A 331 -0.11 -6.98 -9.04
N MET A 332 -0.43 -7.44 -7.82
CA MET A 332 0.01 -8.73 -7.27
C MET A 332 -0.50 -9.96 -8.02
N LEU A 333 -1.55 -9.82 -8.83
CA LEU A 333 -2.15 -10.89 -9.64
C LEU A 333 -1.89 -10.72 -11.15
N ARG A 334 -0.86 -9.96 -11.53
CA ARG A 334 -0.42 -9.81 -12.93
C ARG A 334 1.10 -9.77 -13.01
N SER A 335 1.61 -10.12 -14.20
CA SER A 335 2.97 -9.72 -14.59
C SER A 335 3.07 -8.19 -14.71
N GLU A 336 4.30 -7.66 -14.73
CA GLU A 336 4.52 -6.23 -14.94
C GLU A 336 3.92 -5.78 -16.28
N GLU A 337 4.16 -6.54 -17.35
CA GLU A 337 3.72 -6.23 -18.70
C GLU A 337 2.19 -6.20 -18.81
N GLN A 338 1.51 -7.22 -18.29
CA GLN A 338 0.04 -7.26 -18.26
C GLN A 338 -0.54 -6.11 -17.45
N PHE A 339 0.08 -5.76 -16.31
CA PHE A 339 -0.40 -4.64 -15.50
C PHE A 339 -0.24 -3.31 -16.22
N VAL A 340 0.87 -3.09 -16.93
CA VAL A 340 1.11 -1.87 -17.73
C VAL A 340 0.09 -1.76 -18.86
N GLU A 341 -0.16 -2.85 -19.59
CA GLU A 341 -1.15 -2.91 -20.67
C GLU A 341 -2.57 -2.61 -20.17
N ASP A 342 -2.97 -3.23 -19.06
CA ASP A 342 -4.30 -3.07 -18.47
C ASP A 342 -4.48 -1.75 -17.71
N TYR A 343 -3.40 -1.08 -17.28
CA TYR A 343 -3.45 0.03 -16.33
C TYR A 343 -4.46 1.14 -16.70
N PRO A 344 -4.53 1.61 -17.96
CA PRO A 344 -5.51 2.64 -18.34
C PRO A 344 -6.97 2.19 -18.20
N ASN A 345 -7.22 0.89 -18.24
CA ASN A 345 -8.54 0.27 -18.15
C ASN A 345 -8.94 -0.09 -16.71
N LEU A 346 -8.05 0.09 -15.73
CA LEU A 346 -8.36 -0.14 -14.31
C LEU A 346 -9.08 1.05 -13.66
N PHE A 347 -9.30 2.16 -14.38
CA PHE A 347 -9.92 3.39 -13.90
C PHE A 347 -11.36 3.54 -14.40
N GLU A 348 -12.22 4.25 -13.66
CA GLU A 348 -13.64 4.49 -14.06
C GLU A 348 -13.82 5.13 -15.44
N ARG A 349 -12.77 5.78 -15.95
CA ARG A 349 -12.66 6.32 -17.30
C ARG A 349 -11.19 6.51 -17.65
N SER A 350 -10.91 6.76 -18.93
CA SER A 350 -9.54 7.00 -19.38
C SER A 350 -8.89 8.20 -18.66
N PRO A 351 -7.61 8.08 -18.25
CA PRO A 351 -6.81 9.20 -17.75
C PRO A 351 -6.81 10.39 -18.71
N GLN A 352 -6.88 11.61 -18.17
CA GLN A 352 -6.88 12.86 -18.94
C GLN A 352 -5.63 13.68 -18.71
#